data_AF-A0A0G0KGW3-F1
#
_entry.id   AF-A0A0G0KGW3-F1
#
_cell.length_a   1.000
_cell.length_b   1.000
_cell.length_c   1.000
_cell.angle_alpha   90.00
_cell.angle_beta   90.00
_cell.angle_gamma   90.00
#
_symmetry.space_group_name_H-M   'P 1'
#
loop_
_entity.id
_entity.type
_entity.pdbx_description
1 polymer ?
#
loop_
_entity_poly.entity_id
_entity_poly.type
_entity_poly.pdbx_seq_one_letter_code
_entity_poly.pdbx_strand_id
1 'polypeptide(L)'
;MQDNLFEEFQEIFSQNPEETEGLENNDQTKKERVYTFSPFALQDAIGEKNIKKIWLEYEKLRFAGIEAEEIIHKIVSKVRDLAFVNMGATKEDLNMKDYPYNKSKKDLKNWKHEDLNKFYTKLVEIYHLSRMESGSELDIAIEKTLLSI
;
A
#
# COMPACT_ATOMS: atom_id res chain seq x y z
N MET A 1 38.05 15.13 -2.98
CA MET A 1 37.27 15.07 -1.74
C MET A 1 35.94 15.69 -2.10
N GLN A 2 34.87 14.91 -2.06
CA GLN A 2 33.55 15.37 -2.50
C GLN A 2 32.87 15.94 -1.25
N ASP A 3 32.71 17.25 -1.21
CA ASP A 3 32.13 17.94 -0.06
C ASP A 3 30.69 17.44 0.15
N ASN A 4 30.33 17.18 1.41
CA ASN A 4 29.03 16.66 1.77
C ASN A 4 27.97 17.72 1.43
N LEU A 5 27.17 17.44 0.39
CA LEU A 5 26.04 18.26 -0.05
C LEU A 5 25.09 18.61 1.11
N PHE A 6 25.03 17.80 2.17
CA PHE A 6 24.23 18.05 3.36
C PHE A 6 24.72 19.19 4.26
N GLU A 7 26.01 19.52 4.25
CA GLU A 7 26.55 20.63 5.05
C GLU A 7 26.14 21.98 4.46
N GLU A 8 26.08 22.11 3.13
CA GLU A 8 25.64 23.34 2.45
C GLU A 8 24.20 23.74 2.78
N PHE A 9 23.34 22.78 3.15
CA PHE A 9 21.93 23.05 3.43
C PHE A 9 21.60 23.15 4.91
N GLN A 10 22.55 22.95 5.83
CA GLN A 10 22.26 23.01 7.27
C GLN A 10 21.78 24.40 7.72
N GLU A 11 22.29 25.48 7.12
CA GLU A 11 21.85 26.85 7.46
C GLU A 11 20.39 27.12 7.07
N ILE A 12 19.88 26.46 6.02
CA ILE A 12 18.47 26.59 5.60
C ILE A 12 17.54 25.94 6.63
N PHE A 13 17.95 24.82 7.21
CA PHE A 13 17.17 24.09 8.21
C PHE A 13 17.39 24.58 9.65
N SER A 14 18.30 25.54 9.86
CA SER A 14 18.65 26.07 11.19
C SER A 14 18.01 27.43 11.52
N GLN A 15 17.07 27.92 10.71
CA GLN A 15 16.41 29.20 11.00
C GLN A 15 15.46 29.09 12.22
N ASN A 16 15.95 29.66 13.33
CA ASN A 16 15.30 30.29 14.48
C ASN A 16 14.37 29.47 15.41
N PRO A 17 14.85 29.12 16.62
CA PRO A 17 14.03 28.60 17.72
C PRO A 17 12.95 29.56 18.26
N GLU A 18 13.02 30.86 17.95
CA GLU A 18 12.16 31.89 18.58
C GLU A 18 10.75 32.02 17.96
N GLU A 19 10.41 31.26 16.90
CA GLU A 19 9.03 31.15 16.41
C GLU A 19 8.26 29.95 17.00
N THR A 20 8.83 29.28 18.01
CA THR A 20 8.19 28.12 18.68
C THR A 20 7.38 28.49 19.94
N GLU A 21 6.97 29.73 20.11
CA GLU A 21 5.90 30.11 21.05
C GLU A 21 4.56 30.24 20.31
N GLY A 22 3.97 29.10 19.96
CA GLY A 22 2.66 29.10 19.28
C GLY A 22 2.17 27.78 18.72
N LEU A 23 2.98 26.71 18.75
CA LEU A 23 2.50 25.36 18.42
C LEU A 23 2.06 24.65 19.71
N GLU A 24 1.04 25.24 20.36
CA GLU A 24 0.18 24.48 21.25
C GLU A 24 -0.35 23.27 20.48
N ASN A 25 -0.10 22.09 21.05
CA ASN A 25 -0.72 20.80 20.77
C ASN A 25 -1.76 20.84 19.65
N ASN A 26 -1.30 20.76 18.40
CA ASN A 26 -2.18 20.34 17.33
C ASN A 26 -2.29 18.82 17.48
N ASP A 27 -3.05 18.40 18.50
CA ASP A 27 -3.91 17.22 18.42
C ASP A 27 -4.77 17.45 17.17
N GLN A 28 -4.17 17.20 16.00
CA GLN A 28 -4.89 16.95 14.78
C GLN A 28 -5.67 15.69 15.12
N THR A 29 -6.88 15.90 15.67
CA THR A 29 -7.90 14.90 15.83
C THR A 29 -7.90 14.14 14.53
N LYS A 30 -7.30 12.94 14.55
CA LYS A 30 -7.18 12.04 13.43
C LYS A 30 -8.62 11.84 13.01
N LYS A 31 -9.10 12.59 12.01
CA LYS A 31 -10.49 12.51 11.54
C LYS A 31 -10.67 11.04 11.24
N GLU A 32 -11.43 10.36 12.09
CA GLU A 32 -11.83 8.99 11.86
C GLU A 32 -12.62 9.06 10.56
N ARG A 33 -11.95 8.73 9.45
CA ARG A 33 -12.63 8.49 8.20
C ARG A 33 -13.49 7.28 8.51
N VAL A 34 -14.78 7.53 8.73
CA VAL A 34 -15.79 6.48 8.82
C VAL A 34 -15.81 5.86 7.44
N TYR A 35 -14.98 4.84 7.25
CA TYR A 35 -15.14 3.98 6.10
C TYR A 35 -16.49 3.31 6.31
N THR A 36 -17.47 3.61 5.45
CA THR A 36 -18.71 2.84 5.37
C THR A 36 -18.43 1.36 5.07
N PHE A 37 -17.19 1.04 4.67
CA PHE A 37 -16.70 -0.27 4.26
C PHE A 37 -15.53 -0.73 5.14
N SER A 38 -15.34 -2.03 5.31
CA SER A 38 -14.21 -2.56 6.07
C SER A 38 -12.89 -2.21 5.39
N PRO A 39 -11.91 -1.57 6.09
CA PRO A 39 -10.65 -1.14 5.49
C PRO A 39 -9.77 -2.31 5.00
N PHE A 40 -10.09 -3.54 5.44
CA PHE A 40 -9.36 -4.76 5.11
C PHE A 40 -10.08 -5.66 4.09
N ALA A 41 -11.31 -5.32 3.69
CA ALA A 41 -12.13 -6.20 2.85
C ALA A 41 -11.48 -6.53 1.49
N LEU A 42 -10.85 -5.53 0.85
CA LEU A 42 -10.12 -5.72 -0.39
C LEU A 42 -8.91 -6.67 -0.21
N GLN A 43 -8.14 -6.48 0.87
CA GLN A 43 -6.97 -7.32 1.16
C GLN A 43 -7.38 -8.77 1.47
N ASP A 44 -8.49 -8.95 2.19
CA ASP A 44 -9.08 -10.27 2.43
C ASP A 44 -9.55 -10.93 1.13
N ALA A 45 -10.21 -10.18 0.24
CA ALA A 45 -10.64 -10.68 -1.07
C ALA A 45 -9.46 -11.12 -1.96
N ILE A 46 -8.35 -10.37 -1.92
CA ILE A 46 -7.10 -10.70 -2.61
C ILE A 46 -6.52 -12.00 -2.03
N GLY A 47 -6.45 -12.12 -0.71
CA GLY A 47 -5.99 -13.35 -0.05
C GLY A 47 -6.84 -14.58 -0.42
N GLU A 48 -8.16 -14.40 -0.50
CA GLU A 48 -9.11 -15.42 -0.92
C GLU A 48 -9.05 -15.75 -2.43
N LYS A 49 -8.31 -14.96 -3.22
CA LYS A 49 -8.25 -15.02 -4.69
C LYS A 49 -9.64 -15.00 -5.35
N ASN A 50 -10.58 -14.23 -4.77
CA ASN A 50 -11.94 -14.14 -5.26
C ASN A 50 -12.11 -12.89 -6.16
N ILE A 51 -11.91 -13.06 -7.47
CA ILE A 51 -11.92 -11.95 -8.46
C ILE A 51 -13.17 -11.07 -8.34
N LYS A 52 -14.35 -11.68 -8.22
CA LYS A 52 -15.62 -10.95 -8.08
C LYS A 52 -15.64 -10.08 -6.82
N LYS A 53 -15.19 -10.63 -5.69
CA LYS A 53 -15.11 -9.90 -4.42
C LYS A 53 -14.04 -8.82 -4.48
N ILE A 54 -12.90 -9.09 -5.08
CA ILE A 54 -11.81 -8.12 -5.28
C ILE A 54 -12.33 -6.91 -6.06
N TRP A 55 -12.95 -7.13 -7.22
CA TRP A 55 -13.52 -6.06 -8.04
C TRP A 55 -14.61 -5.28 -7.29
N LEU A 56 -15.53 -5.98 -6.61
CA LEU A 56 -16.59 -5.31 -5.85
C LEU A 56 -16.04 -4.44 -4.71
N GLU A 57 -15.04 -4.93 -3.96
CA GLU A 57 -14.41 -4.15 -2.89
C GLU A 57 -13.55 -3.00 -3.43
N TYR A 58 -12.92 -3.18 -4.60
CA TYR A 58 -12.22 -2.11 -5.31
C TYR A 58 -13.19 -0.97 -5.69
N GLU A 59 -14.29 -1.30 -6.38
CA GLU A 59 -15.30 -0.33 -6.79
C GLU A 59 -15.92 0.41 -5.59
N LYS A 60 -16.23 -0.29 -4.50
CA LYS A 60 -16.72 0.36 -3.27
C LYS A 60 -15.75 1.41 -2.73
N LEU A 61 -14.44 1.14 -2.77
CA LEU A 61 -13.43 2.10 -2.33
C LEU A 61 -13.35 3.29 -3.28
N ARG A 62 -13.42 3.05 -4.60
CA ARG A 62 -13.47 4.13 -5.61
C ARG A 62 -14.72 5.00 -5.45
N PHE A 63 -15.91 4.40 -5.29
CA PHE A 63 -17.16 5.12 -5.02
C PHE A 63 -17.16 5.89 -3.70
N ALA A 64 -16.37 5.44 -2.71
CA ALA A 64 -16.15 6.18 -1.47
C ALA A 64 -15.17 7.36 -1.61
N GLY A 65 -14.66 7.62 -2.81
CA GLY A 65 -13.70 8.70 -3.10
C GLY A 65 -12.27 8.38 -2.65
N ILE A 66 -11.91 7.11 -2.53
CA ILE A 66 -10.53 6.73 -2.21
C ILE A 66 -9.70 6.72 -3.49
N GLU A 67 -8.60 7.47 -3.47
CA GLU A 67 -7.68 7.59 -4.59
C GLU A 67 -7.00 6.26 -4.95
N ALA A 68 -6.71 6.08 -6.24
CA ALA A 68 -6.19 4.82 -6.78
C ALA A 68 -4.80 4.53 -6.21
N GLU A 69 -4.04 5.60 -5.95
CA GLU A 69 -2.76 5.60 -5.25
C GLU A 69 -2.92 5.02 -3.83
N GLU A 70 -3.91 5.44 -3.05
CA GLU A 70 -4.09 4.88 -1.70
C GLU A 70 -4.43 3.38 -1.78
N ILE A 71 -5.23 2.99 -2.79
CA ILE A 71 -5.66 1.60 -2.96
C ILE A 71 -4.49 0.70 -3.40
N ILE A 72 -3.69 1.11 -4.39
CA ILE A 72 -2.58 0.29 -4.88
C ILE A 72 -1.54 0.01 -3.80
N HIS A 73 -1.26 0.97 -2.91
CA HIS A 73 -0.35 0.73 -1.78
C HIS A 73 -0.88 -0.36 -0.83
N LYS A 74 -2.20 -0.43 -0.61
CA LYS A 74 -2.83 -1.49 0.21
C LYS A 74 -2.77 -2.86 -0.48
N ILE A 75 -2.99 -2.90 -1.80
CA ILE A 75 -2.88 -4.12 -2.61
C ILE A 75 -1.43 -4.63 -2.59
N VAL A 76 -0.47 -3.77 -2.95
CA VAL A 76 0.97 -4.10 -2.98
C VAL A 76 1.44 -4.61 -1.62
N SER A 77 1.05 -3.95 -0.52
CA SER A 77 1.40 -4.42 0.82
C SER A 77 0.88 -5.82 1.11
N LYS A 78 -0.39 -6.11 0.80
CA LYS A 78 -0.96 -7.46 1.00
C LYS A 78 -0.25 -8.51 0.15
N VAL A 79 0.01 -8.23 -1.12
CA VAL A 79 0.66 -9.17 -2.05
C VAL A 79 2.11 -9.40 -1.64
N ARG A 80 2.84 -8.35 -1.24
CA ARG A 80 4.19 -8.43 -0.69
C ARG A 80 4.22 -9.34 0.54
N ASP A 81 3.30 -9.13 1.48
CA ASP A 81 3.25 -9.90 2.72
C ASP A 81 2.97 -11.38 2.42
N LEU A 82 2.07 -11.68 1.48
CA LEU A 82 1.88 -13.06 0.98
C LEU A 82 3.18 -13.61 0.38
N ALA A 83 3.85 -12.86 -0.49
CA ALA A 83 5.06 -13.32 -1.18
C ALA A 83 6.18 -13.64 -0.20
N PHE A 84 6.41 -12.77 0.79
CA PHE A 84 7.44 -12.99 1.80
C PHE A 84 7.12 -14.17 2.74
N VAL A 85 5.88 -14.31 3.18
CA VAL A 85 5.46 -15.49 3.95
C VAL A 85 5.64 -16.76 3.11
N ASN A 86 5.37 -16.72 1.81
CA ASN A 86 5.59 -17.84 0.90
C ASN A 86 7.08 -18.17 0.71
N MET A 87 7.96 -17.17 0.80
CA MET A 87 9.42 -17.34 0.77
C MET A 87 10.00 -17.82 2.10
N GLY A 88 9.17 -17.95 3.14
CA GLY A 88 9.58 -18.49 4.44
C GLY A 88 9.86 -17.43 5.52
N ALA A 89 9.53 -16.15 5.28
CA ALA A 89 9.68 -15.12 6.28
C ALA A 89 8.82 -15.38 7.53
N THR A 90 9.38 -15.08 8.69
CA THR A 90 8.71 -15.17 9.99
C THR A 90 7.91 -13.90 10.28
N LYS A 91 7.09 -13.91 11.33
CA LYS A 91 6.33 -12.72 11.74
C LYS A 91 7.28 -11.64 12.27
N GLU A 92 8.39 -12.05 12.89
CA GLU A 92 9.45 -11.19 13.39
C GLU A 92 10.19 -10.49 12.24
N ASP A 93 10.56 -11.22 11.18
CA ASP A 93 11.22 -10.66 10.00
C ASP A 93 10.40 -9.56 9.33
N LEU A 94 9.08 -9.70 9.38
CA LEU A 94 8.13 -8.79 8.74
C LEU A 94 7.57 -7.73 9.69
N ASN A 95 7.99 -7.73 10.96
CA ASN A 95 7.45 -6.87 12.01
C ASN A 95 5.91 -6.87 12.05
N MET A 96 5.30 -8.05 11.85
CA MET A 96 3.86 -8.23 11.76
C MET A 96 3.27 -8.84 13.04
N LYS A 97 2.03 -8.47 13.36
CA LYS A 97 1.25 -9.12 14.41
C LYS A 97 0.84 -10.54 13.99
N ASP A 98 0.46 -11.36 14.97
CA ASP A 98 0.05 -12.75 14.75
C ASP A 98 -1.12 -12.89 13.78
N TYR A 99 -2.14 -12.03 13.90
CA TYR A 99 -3.35 -12.13 13.08
C TYR A 99 -3.07 -11.93 11.58
N PRO A 100 -2.46 -10.81 11.12
CA PRO A 100 -2.11 -10.62 9.71
C PRO A 100 -1.19 -11.72 9.15
N TYR A 101 -0.20 -12.15 9.94
CA TYR A 101 0.73 -13.20 9.53
C TYR A 101 0.02 -14.54 9.31
N ASN A 102 -0.80 -14.97 10.29
CA ASN A 102 -1.56 -16.21 10.19
C ASN A 102 -2.63 -16.14 9.09
N LYS A 103 -3.21 -14.97 8.85
CA LYS A 103 -4.14 -14.76 7.74
C LYS A 103 -3.42 -14.93 6.40
N SER A 104 -2.26 -14.33 6.21
CA SER A 104 -1.45 -14.52 5.00
C SER A 104 -1.06 -15.98 4.80
N LYS A 105 -0.62 -16.70 5.83
CA LYS A 105 -0.38 -18.16 5.75
C LYS A 105 -1.60 -18.95 5.29
N LYS A 106 -2.78 -18.64 5.83
CA LYS A 106 -4.04 -19.30 5.46
C LYS A 106 -4.41 -19.02 4.00
N ASP A 107 -4.18 -17.80 3.52
CA ASP A 107 -4.52 -17.35 2.18
C ASP A 107 -3.58 -17.92 1.11
N LEU A 108 -2.34 -18.27 1.46
CA LEU A 108 -1.35 -18.82 0.51
C LEU A 108 -1.80 -20.10 -0.19
N LYS A 109 -2.68 -20.90 0.43
CA LYS A 109 -3.23 -22.10 -0.21
C LYS A 109 -4.00 -21.80 -1.51
N ASN A 110 -4.44 -20.56 -1.71
CA ASN A 110 -5.17 -20.13 -2.89
C ASN A 110 -4.24 -19.65 -4.02
N TRP A 111 -2.96 -19.47 -3.75
CA TRP A 111 -1.99 -18.87 -4.65
C TRP A 111 -0.91 -19.86 -5.07
N LYS A 112 -0.53 -19.83 -6.35
CA LYS A 112 0.72 -20.44 -6.81
C LYS A 112 1.85 -19.44 -6.63
N HIS A 113 3.04 -19.92 -6.31
CA HIS A 113 4.22 -19.07 -6.12
C HIS A 113 4.49 -18.17 -7.34
N GLU A 114 4.45 -18.74 -8.54
CA GLU A 114 4.70 -18.02 -9.79
C GLU A 114 3.65 -16.94 -10.08
N ASP A 115 2.37 -17.25 -9.84
CA ASP A 115 1.26 -16.31 -10.07
C ASP A 115 1.37 -15.10 -9.13
N LEU A 116 1.76 -15.35 -7.87
CA LEU A 116 1.92 -14.30 -6.86
C LEU A 116 3.08 -13.36 -7.20
N ASN A 117 4.22 -13.90 -7.64
CA ASN A 117 5.36 -13.08 -8.08
C ASN A 117 5.03 -12.27 -9.33
N LYS A 118 4.36 -12.88 -10.33
CA LYS A 118 3.92 -12.17 -11.54
C LYS A 118 2.97 -11.03 -11.19
N PHE A 119 2.00 -11.29 -10.31
CA PHE A 119 1.04 -10.30 -9.86
C PHE A 119 1.71 -9.15 -9.10
N TYR A 120 2.63 -9.45 -8.17
CA TYR A 120 3.41 -8.43 -7.46
C TYR A 120 4.20 -7.54 -8.42
N THR A 121 4.96 -8.14 -9.34
CA THR A 121 5.73 -7.40 -10.34
C THR A 121 4.84 -6.50 -11.19
N LYS A 122 3.67 -7.01 -11.62
CA LYS A 122 2.74 -6.21 -12.42
C LYS A 122 2.18 -5.01 -11.65
N LEU A 123 1.88 -5.16 -10.36
CA LEU A 123 1.40 -4.06 -9.53
C LEU A 123 2.45 -2.95 -9.37
N VAL A 124 3.71 -3.32 -9.17
CA VAL A 124 4.82 -2.35 -9.09
C VAL A 124 5.02 -1.65 -10.44
N GLU A 125 4.96 -2.42 -11.54
CA GLU A 125 5.07 -1.88 -12.90
C GLU A 125 3.99 -0.84 -13.20
N ILE A 126 2.70 -1.14 -12.97
CA ILE A 126 1.61 -0.19 -13.27
C ILE A 126 1.70 1.08 -12.41
N TYR A 127 2.17 0.96 -11.17
CA TYR A 127 2.38 2.13 -10.31
C TYR A 127 3.42 3.07 -10.92
N HIS A 128 4.58 2.55 -11.33
CA HIS A 128 5.63 3.37 -11.93
C HIS A 128 5.21 3.94 -13.28
N LEU A 129 4.57 3.14 -14.13
CA LEU A 129 4.07 3.60 -15.44
C LEU A 129 3.07 4.77 -15.29
N SER A 130 2.16 4.70 -14.31
CA SER A 130 1.20 5.78 -14.03
C SER A 130 1.85 7.11 -13.61
N ARG A 131 3.08 7.07 -13.10
CA ARG A 131 3.84 8.24 -12.66
C ARG A 131 4.77 8.77 -13.75
N MET A 132 5.21 7.91 -14.66
CA MET A 132 6.14 8.26 -15.74
C MET A 132 5.42 8.76 -16.99
N GLU A 133 4.28 8.16 -17.33
CA GLU A 133 3.48 8.54 -18.49
C GLU A 133 2.38 9.51 -18.08
N SER A 134 2.30 10.67 -18.72
CA SER A 134 1.35 11.75 -18.42
C SER A 134 -0.12 11.43 -18.76
N GLY A 135 -0.52 10.16 -18.83
CA GLY A 135 -1.84 9.76 -19.32
C GLY A 135 -2.31 8.34 -19.06
N SER A 136 -1.58 7.49 -18.31
CA SER A 136 -2.14 6.20 -17.90
C SER A 136 -2.94 6.37 -16.59
N GLU A 137 -4.26 6.21 -16.68
CA GLU A 137 -5.13 6.22 -15.52
C GLU A 137 -4.83 4.98 -14.67
N LEU A 138 -4.13 5.20 -13.55
CA LEU A 138 -3.78 4.18 -12.56
C LEU A 138 -4.99 3.32 -12.16
N ASP A 139 -6.16 3.95 -12.08
CA ASP A 139 -7.45 3.31 -11.80
C ASP A 139 -7.75 2.14 -12.76
N ILE A 140 -7.78 2.42 -14.07
CA ILE A 140 -8.03 1.43 -15.11
C ILE A 140 -6.95 0.33 -15.09
N ALA A 141 -5.70 0.72 -14.84
CA ALA A 141 -4.59 -0.23 -14.78
C ALA A 141 -4.73 -1.20 -13.58
N ILE A 142 -5.13 -0.70 -12.42
CA ILE A 142 -5.41 -1.54 -11.24
C ILE A 142 -6.55 -2.49 -11.57
N GLU A 143 -7.68 -1.97 -12.06
CA GLU A 143 -8.88 -2.78 -12.34
C GLU A 143 -8.55 -3.94 -13.29
N LYS A 144 -7.88 -3.66 -14.42
CA LYS A 144 -7.45 -4.69 -15.38
C LYS A 144 -6.53 -5.72 -14.73
N THR A 145 -5.63 -5.28 -13.87
CA THR A 145 -4.69 -6.19 -13.19
C THR A 145 -5.43 -7.08 -12.19
N LEU A 146 -6.40 -6.53 -11.44
CA LEU A 146 -7.24 -7.29 -10.49
C LEU A 146 -8.12 -8.33 -11.20
N LEU A 147 -8.66 -8.00 -12.37
CA LEU A 147 -9.48 -8.92 -13.17
C LEU A 147 -8.68 -10.05 -13.84
N SER A 148 -7.34 -9.93 -13.88
CA SER A 148 -6.44 -10.91 -14.50
C SER A 148 -5.90 -11.99 -13.55
N ILE A 149 -6.21 -11.88 -12.25
CA ILE A 149 -5.80 -12.80 -11.17
C ILE A 149 -6.37 -14.22 -11.39
#